data_AF-A0A200Q2D3-F1
#
_entry.id   AF-A0A200Q2D3-F1
#
_cell.length_a   1.000
_cell.length_b   1.000
_cell.length_c   1.000
_cell.angle_alpha   90.00
_cell.angle_beta   90.00
_cell.angle_gamma   90.00
#
_symmetry.space_group_name_H-M   'P 1'
#
loop_
_entity.id
_entity.type
_entity.pdbx_description
1 polymer ?
#
loop_
_entity_poly.entity_id
_entity_poly.type
_entity_poly.pdbx_seq_one_letter_code
_entity_poly.pdbx_strand_id
1 'polypeptide(L)'
;MEQLLNPQSGICPVGFEILAFPCNQFAGQEPGSNEEIKEVVCTMFKAEFPVFDKVEVNGKNAAPLYKFLKSQKGGLFGDGIKWNFTKFLVNKDGKVVERYAPTTSPLKIEV
;
A
#
# COMPACT_ATOMS: atom_id res chain seq x y z
N MET A 1 -3.54 9.30 2.07
CA MET A 1 -3.65 8.57 3.36
C MET A 1 -5.08 8.64 3.87
N GLU A 2 -5.58 9.83 4.22
CA GLU A 2 -6.95 10.01 4.75
C GLU A 2 -8.06 9.43 3.87
N GLN A 3 -7.98 9.56 2.54
CA GLN A 3 -8.98 8.98 1.63
C GLN A 3 -8.99 7.45 1.60
N LEU A 4 -7.89 6.77 1.95
CA LEU A 4 -7.88 5.31 2.10
C LEU A 4 -8.39 4.87 3.47
N LEU A 5 -8.24 5.73 4.48
CA LEU A 5 -8.49 5.43 5.90
C LEU A 5 -9.87 5.88 6.39
N ASN A 6 -10.64 6.62 5.58
CA ASN A 6 -11.98 7.06 5.95
C ASN A 6 -13.05 6.10 5.35
N PRO A 7 -13.79 5.34 6.19
CA PRO A 7 -14.87 4.46 5.73
C PRO A 7 -16.01 5.19 5.01
N GLN A 8 -16.16 6.50 5.21
CA GLN A 8 -17.19 7.30 4.54
C GLN A 8 -16.85 7.69 3.09
N SER A 9 -15.70 7.25 2.58
CA SER A 9 -15.27 7.50 1.20
C SER A 9 -16.01 6.63 0.15
N GLY A 10 -16.87 5.70 0.59
CA GLY A 10 -18.04 5.29 -0.19
C GLY A 10 -17.88 4.09 -1.13
N ILE A 11 -16.79 3.31 -1.06
CA ILE A 11 -16.69 2.04 -1.80
C ILE A 11 -15.96 1.00 -0.93
N CYS A 12 -16.71 0.26 -0.11
CA CYS A 12 -16.35 -1.10 0.30
C CYS A 12 -17.29 -2.07 -0.44
N PRO A 13 -17.04 -2.38 -1.72
CA PRO A 13 -17.77 -3.42 -2.41
C PRO A 13 -17.47 -4.73 -1.70
N VAL A 14 -18.50 -5.55 -1.52
CA VAL A 14 -18.38 -6.86 -0.88
C VAL A 14 -17.30 -7.66 -1.62
N GLY A 15 -16.23 -8.04 -0.91
CA GLY A 15 -15.12 -8.80 -1.48
C GLY A 15 -13.93 -7.98 -2.01
N PHE A 16 -13.78 -6.73 -1.58
CA PHE A 16 -12.55 -5.94 -1.74
C PHE A 16 -11.86 -5.75 -0.38
N GLU A 17 -10.53 -5.90 -0.34
CA GLU A 17 -9.72 -5.78 0.86
C GLU A 17 -8.52 -4.87 0.62
N ILE A 18 -8.22 -4.01 1.60
CA ILE A 18 -7.01 -3.18 1.61
C ILE A 18 -5.98 -3.87 2.50
N LEU A 19 -4.74 -3.99 2.02
CA LEU A 19 -3.60 -4.49 2.79
C LEU A 19 -2.55 -3.39 2.87
N ALA A 20 -2.20 -2.95 4.08
CA ALA A 20 -1.25 -1.86 4.29
C ALA A 20 0.11 -2.37 4.79
N PHE A 21 1.17 -1.97 4.08
CA PHE A 21 2.56 -2.35 4.39
C PHE A 21 3.38 -1.09 4.70
N PRO A 22 3.67 -0.82 5.98
CA PRO A 22 4.53 0.28 6.38
C PRO A 22 5.94 0.16 5.78
N CYS A 23 6.58 1.28 5.46
CA CYS A 23 7.91 1.30 4.86
C CYS A 23 8.64 2.62 5.17
N ASN A 24 9.91 2.52 5.58
CA ASN A 24 10.71 3.70 5.94
C ASN A 24 11.70 4.16 4.87
N GLN A 25 11.66 3.59 3.66
CA GLN A 25 12.64 3.87 2.61
C GLN A 25 12.44 5.25 1.94
N PHE A 26 11.36 5.98 2.27
CA PHE A 26 10.99 7.24 1.63
C PHE A 26 11.09 8.38 2.64
N ALA A 27 12.24 9.07 2.63
CA ALA A 27 12.56 10.21 3.50
C ALA A 27 12.37 9.96 5.00
N GLY A 28 12.46 8.70 5.46
CA GLY A 28 12.35 8.39 6.88
C GLY A 28 10.96 8.64 7.48
N GLN A 29 9.90 8.65 6.67
CA GLN A 29 8.54 9.00 7.09
C GLN A 29 7.84 7.95 7.97
N GLU A 30 8.45 6.77 8.18
CA GLU A 30 7.92 5.69 9.01
C GLU A 30 8.99 5.12 9.97
N PRO A 31 9.55 5.95 10.86
CA PRO A 31 10.73 5.59 11.65
C PRO A 31 10.42 4.59 12.78
N GLY A 32 9.19 4.57 13.29
CA GLY A 32 8.79 3.80 14.47
C GLY A 32 8.86 2.28 14.30
N SER A 33 8.75 1.55 15.42
CA SER A 33 8.66 0.10 15.46
C SER A 33 7.31 -0.40 14.92
N ASN A 34 7.18 -1.70 14.67
CA ASN A 34 5.91 -2.28 14.21
C ASN A 34 4.78 -2.03 15.22
N GLU A 35 5.09 -2.10 16.51
CA GLU A 35 4.17 -1.85 17.61
C GLU A 35 3.71 -0.39 17.64
N GLU A 36 4.64 0.55 17.54
CA GLU A 36 4.35 2.00 17.51
C GLU A 36 3.50 2.37 16.29
N ILE A 37 3.85 1.83 15.10
CA ILE A 37 3.10 2.08 13.87
C ILE A 37 1.67 1.56 14.00
N LYS A 38 1.50 0.34 14.52
CA LYS A 38 0.18 -0.26 14.70
C LYS A 38 -0.68 0.56 15.66
N GLU A 39 -0.10 1.03 16.76
CA GLU A 39 -0.79 1.90 17.72
C GLU A 39 -1.25 3.20 17.06
N VAL A 40 -0.37 3.89 16.34
CA VAL A 40 -0.70 5.14 15.63
C VAL A 40 -1.80 4.91 14.60
N VAL A 41 -1.71 3.87 13.77
CA VAL A 41 -2.69 3.63 12.70
C VAL A 41 -4.07 3.26 13.26
N CYS A 42 -4.12 2.43 14.31
CA CYS A 42 -5.38 2.05 14.96
C CYS A 42 -6.03 3.23 15.69
N THR A 43 -5.25 4.05 16.40
CA THR A 43 -5.78 5.13 17.24
C THR A 43 -6.12 6.39 16.45
N MET A 44 -5.23 6.84 15.55
CA MET A 44 -5.38 8.11 14.84
C MET A 44 -6.33 8.00 13.64
N PHE A 45 -6.32 6.86 12.95
CA PHE A 45 -6.98 6.73 11.65
C PHE A 45 -8.13 5.73 11.64
N LYS A 46 -8.42 5.06 12.77
CA LYS A 46 -9.48 4.05 12.89
C LYS A 46 -9.47 3.07 11.72
N ALA A 47 -8.28 2.67 11.28
CA ALA A 47 -8.15 1.81 10.11
C ALA A 47 -8.92 0.49 10.34
N GLU A 48 -9.88 0.21 9.48
CA GLU A 48 -10.67 -1.03 9.52
C GLU A 48 -10.02 -2.16 8.69
N PHE A 49 -8.79 -1.96 8.22
CA PHE A 49 -8.07 -2.90 7.36
C PHE A 49 -6.75 -3.37 7.98
N PRO A 50 -6.24 -4.56 7.58
CA PRO A 50 -4.98 -5.08 8.07
C PRO A 50 -3.78 -4.18 7.78
N VAL A 51 -3.03 -3.87 8.84
CA VAL A 51 -1.70 -3.25 8.78
C VAL A 51 -0.67 -4.31 9.17
N PHE A 52 0.26 -4.59 8.26
CA PHE A 52 1.30 -5.59 8.43
C PHE A 52 2.57 -4.97 9.04
N ASP A 53 3.55 -5.84 9.32
CA ASP A 53 4.89 -5.42 9.73
C ASP A 53 5.56 -4.55 8.66
N LYS A 54 6.47 -3.69 9.12
CA LYS A 54 7.29 -2.84 8.27
C LYS A 54 8.15 -3.68 7.33
N VAL A 55 8.15 -3.32 6.06
CA VAL A 55 8.93 -4.01 5.02
C VAL A 55 9.75 -3.05 4.19
N GLU A 56 10.82 -3.56 3.57
CA GLU A 56 11.45 -2.89 2.44
C GLU A 56 10.69 -3.23 1.15
N VAL A 57 10.48 -2.23 0.30
CA VAL A 57 9.79 -2.37 -0.99
C VAL A 57 10.73 -2.25 -2.18
N ASN A 58 11.91 -1.68 -1.95
CA ASN A 58 12.99 -1.48 -2.92
C ASN A 58 14.29 -2.13 -2.44
N GLY A 59 15.25 -2.28 -3.36
CA GLY A 59 16.58 -2.82 -3.05
C GLY A 59 16.62 -4.34 -2.91
N LYS A 60 17.78 -4.85 -2.48
CA LYS A 60 18.06 -6.30 -2.37
C LYS A 60 17.18 -6.99 -1.32
N ASN A 61 16.89 -6.28 -0.23
CA ASN A 61 16.09 -6.74 0.90
C ASN A 61 14.58 -6.56 0.68
N ALA A 62 14.16 -6.08 -0.49
CA ALA A 62 12.74 -5.91 -0.78
C ALA A 62 11.98 -7.22 -0.51
N ALA A 63 10.86 -7.11 0.20
CA ALA A 63 9.99 -8.23 0.52
C ALA A 63 9.60 -8.99 -0.77
N PRO A 64 9.51 -10.33 -0.72
CA PRO A 64 9.15 -11.13 -1.90
C PRO A 64 7.87 -10.66 -2.59
N LEU A 65 6.87 -10.24 -1.81
CA LEU A 65 5.64 -9.64 -2.33
C LEU A 65 5.92 -8.43 -3.23
N TYR A 66 6.72 -7.47 -2.77
CA TYR A 66 7.03 -6.27 -3.55
C TYR A 66 7.93 -6.56 -4.76
N LYS A 67 8.81 -7.57 -4.68
CA LYS A 67 9.53 -8.06 -5.86
C LYS A 67 8.56 -8.58 -6.92
N PHE A 68 7.59 -9.40 -6.51
CA PHE A 68 6.54 -9.91 -7.39
C PHE A 68 5.69 -8.78 -7.99
N LEU A 69 5.10 -7.92 -7.17
CA LEU A 69 4.22 -6.83 -7.62
C LEU A 69 4.90 -5.92 -8.65
N LYS A 70 6.15 -5.51 -8.38
CA LYS A 70 6.94 -4.67 -9.30
C LYS A 70 7.29 -5.40 -10.60
N SER A 71 7.55 -6.72 -10.54
CA SER A 71 7.82 -7.52 -11.75
C SER A 71 6.60 -7.66 -12.66
N GLN A 72 5.40 -7.69 -12.08
CA GLN A 72 4.14 -7.79 -12.84
C GLN A 72 3.71 -6.43 -13.41
N LYS A 73 3.86 -5.36 -12.63
CA LYS A 73 3.50 -3.99 -13.03
C LYS A 73 4.62 -3.02 -12.65
N GLY A 74 5.61 -2.93 -13.53
CA GLY A 74 6.70 -1.96 -13.45
C GLY A 74 6.26 -0.54 -13.82
N GLY A 75 7.11 0.45 -13.52
CA GLY A 75 6.95 1.80 -14.04
C GLY A 75 7.68 1.97 -15.39
N LEU A 76 7.34 3.03 -16.13
CA LEU A 76 7.94 3.35 -17.43
C LEU A 76 9.47 3.54 -17.36
N PHE A 77 9.99 3.93 -16.18
CA PHE A 77 11.41 4.20 -15.91
C PHE A 77 11.95 3.30 -14.78
N GLY A 78 11.73 2.00 -14.93
CA GLY A 78 12.10 0.97 -13.97
C GLY A 78 10.97 0.60 -13.00
N ASP A 79 11.15 -0.53 -12.34
CA ASP A 79 10.12 -1.18 -11.52
C ASP A 79 10.03 -0.63 -10.09
N GLY A 80 11.06 0.09 -9.62
CA GLY A 80 11.15 0.63 -8.26
C GLY A 80 9.94 1.47 -7.83
N ILE A 81 9.52 1.32 -6.58
CA ILE A 81 8.52 2.20 -5.94
C ILE A 81 9.15 3.57 -5.75
N LYS A 82 8.48 4.63 -6.21
CA LYS A 82 9.07 5.99 -6.23
C LYS A 82 8.79 6.77 -4.95
N TRP A 83 7.68 6.50 -4.27
CA TRP A 83 7.27 7.19 -3.05
C TRP A 83 6.21 6.41 -2.26
N ASN A 84 5.92 6.89 -1.05
CA ASN A 84 4.83 6.44 -0.19
C ASN A 84 3.49 6.42 -0.93
N PHE A 85 2.59 5.52 -0.53
CA PHE A 85 1.23 5.36 -1.07
C PHE A 85 1.14 4.97 -2.55
N THR A 86 2.15 4.30 -3.12
CA THR A 86 1.97 3.55 -4.37
C THR A 86 0.98 2.41 -4.12
N LYS A 87 -0.01 2.22 -5.00
CA LYS A 87 -1.03 1.15 -4.84
C LYS A 87 -0.88 0.10 -5.93
N PHE A 88 -1.22 -1.14 -5.59
CA PHE A 88 -1.38 -2.23 -6.54
C PHE A 88 -2.80 -2.79 -6.38
N LEU A 89 -3.49 -2.97 -7.50
CA LEU A 89 -4.76 -3.69 -7.54
C LEU A 89 -4.48 -5.13 -7.93
N VAL A 90 -4.90 -6.07 -7.08
CA VAL A 90 -4.75 -7.50 -7.30
C VAL A 90 -6.14 -8.13 -7.32
N ASN A 91 -6.43 -8.94 -8.33
CA ASN A 91 -7.72 -9.61 -8.44
C ASN A 91 -7.80 -10.87 -7.54
N LYS A 92 -8.97 -11.51 -7.49
CA LYS A 92 -9.21 -12.72 -6.68
C LYS A 92 -8.36 -13.93 -7.09
N ASP A 93 -7.80 -13.94 -8.30
CA ASP A 93 -6.88 -14.99 -8.78
C ASP A 93 -5.42 -14.71 -8.41
N GLY A 94 -5.14 -13.62 -7.70
CA GLY A 94 -3.79 -13.18 -7.35
C GLY A 94 -3.04 -12.47 -8.47
N LYS A 95 -3.71 -12.10 -9.57
CA LYS A 95 -3.08 -11.37 -10.69
C LYS A 95 -3.04 -9.88 -10.40
N VAL A 96 -1.89 -9.26 -10.66
CA VAL A 96 -1.70 -7.81 -10.52
C VAL A 96 -2.33 -7.12 -11.74
N VAL A 97 -3.47 -6.48 -11.52
CA VAL A 97 -4.27 -5.83 -12.55
C VAL A 97 -3.64 -4.49 -12.94
N GLU A 98 -3.31 -3.67 -11.94
CA GLU A 98 -2.80 -2.32 -12.16
C GLU A 98 -1.92 -1.82 -11.02
N ARG A 99 -1.05 -0.86 -11.32
CA ARG A 99 -0.24 -0.09 -10.37
C ARG A 99 -0.56 1.39 -10.48
N TYR A 100 -0.93 1.99 -9.36
CA TYR A 100 -1.31 3.39 -9.27
C TYR A 100 -0.24 4.23 -8.57
N ALA A 101 0.00 5.43 -9.11
CA ALA A 101 0.91 6.39 -8.53
C ALA A 101 0.42 6.90 -7.15
N PRO A 102 1.34 7.41 -6.30
CA PRO A 102 0.99 8.09 -5.06
C PRO A 102 -0.12 9.14 -5.21
N THR A 103 -0.10 9.88 -6.31
CA THR A 103 -1.03 10.98 -6.64
C THR A 103 -2.39 10.51 -7.16
N THR A 104 -2.54 9.23 -7.54
CA THR A 104 -3.85 8.69 -7.93
C THR A 104 -4.74 8.63 -6.69
N SER A 105 -5.87 9.34 -6.74
CA SER A 105 -6.90 9.27 -5.70
C SER A 105 -7.49 7.85 -5.66
N PRO A 106 -7.64 7.25 -4.46
CA PRO A 106 -8.28 5.94 -4.31
C PRO A 106 -9.69 5.87 -4.91
N LEU A 107 -10.44 6.97 -4.87
CA LEU A 107 -11.81 7.06 -5.40
C LEU A 107 -11.89 6.94 -6.93
N LYS A 108 -10.76 7.07 -7.61
CA LYS A 108 -10.65 6.91 -9.06
C LYS A 108 -10.21 5.50 -9.47
N ILE A 109 -10.01 4.61 -8.51
CA ILE A 109 -9.66 3.21 -8.78
C ILE A 109 -10.97 2.48 -9.03
N GLU A 110 -11.18 2.05 -10.27
CA GLU A 110 -12.26 1.14 -10.62
C GLU A 110 -11.84 -0.28 -10.21
N VAL A 111 -12.73 -0.98 -9.50
CA VAL A 111 -12.55 -2.32 -8.91
C VAL A 111 -13.46 -3.34 -9.57
#